data_AF-A0A523LJ36-F1
#
_entry.id   AF-A0A523LJ36-F1
#
_cell.length_a   1.000
_cell.length_b   1.000
_cell.length_c   1.000
_cell.angle_alpha   90.00
_cell.angle_beta   90.00
_cell.angle_gamma   90.00
#
_symmetry.space_group_name_H-M   'P 1'
#
loop_
_entity.id
_entity.type
_entity.pdbx_description
1 polymer ?
#
loop_
_entity_poly.entity_id
_entity_poly.type
_entity_poly.pdbx_seq_one_letter_code
_entity_poly.pdbx_strand_id
1 'polypeptide(L)'
;REAPVLKSMVAAKIAYAEVELAEGSPLVSELIRHAAFRTRFNVSVVGVWRKNAYRLTNLAYVPLRAGDRILVQGETEAVAELEKFADFSSAQPLTDEELREQYSTDERLFVVRLPKHSELAAATLAKSRLADVFDFRVVAIFRDGKLTVMPRGDEVLEGGDLLLIEGQHEDLDVLRGLQELDIDTKVSPHLGALESERLTLMDATLDPRSSLAGKTVGELNFRERYGIELAGIWREGGPVGADLADERLQIGDALLLLGPHERLQLLSDDPDFLILTPLGREPPDTRRAPLAAAIMLAVVLSVMAGYAPIAVAAVVGCTIMVLTGCLNMEQAYRAIDWRAIFLIAGMLPLGTAMQDTGAAAYLAGQVMDLLGNAGPWPVIMGLYVLTAMATMVIPTAALVVLMSPIVLSAMADMGLQPETAMMAIAMAASASFASPISHPANILVMGPGGYRFIDYIKVGIPLTVVVFITVMVLLPMLWPLAPVPG
;
A
#
# COMPACT_ATOMS: atom_id res chain seq x y z
N ARG A 1 -7.94 -8.91 0.37
CA ARG A 1 -6.54 -8.64 -0.04
C ARG A 1 -5.79 -8.27 1.22
N GLU A 2 -4.76 -9.03 1.56
CA GLU A 2 -3.98 -8.84 2.79
C GLU A 2 -3.14 -7.57 2.71
N ALA A 3 -2.90 -6.96 3.87
CA ALA A 3 -2.05 -5.80 4.07
C ALA A 3 -0.59 -6.14 3.65
N PRO A 4 0.03 -5.46 2.66
CA PRO A 4 1.41 -5.69 2.23
C PRO A 4 2.43 -5.57 3.36
N VAL A 5 2.19 -4.67 4.32
CA VAL A 5 3.06 -4.47 5.48
C VAL A 5 2.90 -5.66 6.43
N LEU A 6 1.67 -6.09 6.69
CA LEU A 6 1.42 -7.31 7.45
C LEU A 6 2.05 -8.53 6.77
N LYS A 7 1.89 -8.66 5.45
CA LYS A 7 2.46 -9.76 4.68
C LYS A 7 3.99 -9.72 4.71
N SER A 8 4.62 -8.56 4.60
CA SER A 8 6.09 -8.45 4.73
C SER A 8 6.56 -8.71 6.16
N MET A 9 5.81 -8.29 7.19
CA MET A 9 6.12 -8.60 8.59
C MET A 9 6.06 -10.10 8.89
N VAL A 10 5.05 -10.79 8.35
CA VAL A 10 4.87 -12.24 8.47
C VAL A 10 5.92 -12.95 7.62
N ALA A 11 6.05 -12.63 6.33
CA ALA A 11 6.96 -13.29 5.39
C ALA A 11 8.46 -13.04 5.68
N ALA A 12 8.85 -11.92 6.29
CA ALA A 12 10.24 -11.67 6.66
C ALA A 12 10.71 -12.62 7.79
N LYS A 13 9.79 -13.22 8.54
CA LYS A 13 10.11 -14.12 9.65
C LYS A 13 9.63 -15.55 9.44
N ILE A 14 8.70 -15.79 8.53
CA ILE A 14 8.04 -17.08 8.33
C ILE A 14 8.38 -17.62 6.94
N ALA A 15 8.83 -18.87 6.91
CA ALA A 15 9.08 -19.62 5.69
C ALA A 15 8.17 -20.85 5.62
N TYR A 16 7.93 -21.30 4.40
CA TYR A 16 7.25 -22.57 4.12
C TYR A 16 8.27 -23.55 3.57
N ALA A 17 8.14 -24.81 3.95
CA ALA A 17 8.86 -25.90 3.33
C ALA A 17 7.96 -27.09 3.12
N GLU A 18 8.30 -27.87 2.10
CA GLU A 18 7.74 -29.17 1.91
C GLU A 18 8.71 -30.22 2.45
N VAL A 19 8.22 -31.08 3.35
CA VAL A 19 9.01 -32.18 3.90
C VAL A 19 8.40 -33.51 3.52
N GLU A 20 9.22 -34.44 3.06
CA GLU A 20 8.78 -35.80 2.73
C GLU A 20 9.15 -36.76 3.86
N LEU A 21 8.15 -37.46 4.39
CA LEU A 21 8.31 -38.30 5.57
C LEU A 21 9.08 -39.59 5.24
N ALA A 22 10.21 -39.82 5.92
CA ALA A 22 11.07 -40.97 5.65
C ALA A 22 10.39 -42.31 6.02
N GLU A 23 10.67 -43.38 5.27
CA GLU A 23 10.04 -44.70 5.47
C GLU A 23 10.26 -45.29 6.89
N GLY A 24 11.38 -44.97 7.53
CA GLY A 24 11.73 -45.42 8.88
C GLY A 24 11.40 -44.42 10.00
N SER A 25 10.69 -43.34 9.70
CA SER A 25 10.42 -42.27 10.67
C SER A 25 9.49 -42.76 11.78
N PRO A 26 9.75 -42.43 13.06
CA PRO A 26 8.86 -42.75 14.17
C PRO A 26 7.50 -42.04 14.07
N LEU A 27 7.39 -41.05 13.17
CA LEU A 27 6.14 -40.33 12.89
C LEU A 27 5.16 -41.14 12.02
N VAL A 28 5.61 -42.22 11.37
CA VAL A 28 4.76 -43.05 10.51
C VAL A 28 3.69 -43.74 11.36
N SER A 29 2.42 -43.62 10.95
CA SER A 29 1.23 -44.11 11.65
C SER A 29 0.79 -43.31 12.88
N GLU A 30 1.49 -42.23 13.23
CA GLU A 30 1.00 -41.26 14.22
C GLU A 30 0.02 -40.25 13.61
N LEU A 31 -0.88 -39.72 14.44
CA LEU A 31 -1.70 -38.57 14.09
C LEU A 31 -0.85 -37.30 14.17
N ILE A 32 -1.09 -36.32 13.29
CA ILE A 32 -0.35 -35.04 13.29
C ILE A 32 -0.34 -34.38 14.68
N ARG A 33 -1.46 -34.42 15.41
CA ARG A 33 -1.53 -33.85 16.78
C ARG A 33 -0.62 -34.55 17.80
N HIS A 34 -0.31 -35.83 17.60
CA HIS A 34 0.56 -36.61 18.48
C HIS A 34 2.02 -36.52 18.05
N ALA A 35 2.26 -36.30 16.74
CA ALA A 35 3.58 -36.10 16.17
C ALA A 35 4.31 -34.85 16.71
N ALA A 36 3.59 -33.93 17.34
CA ALA A 36 4.13 -32.77 18.06
C ALA A 36 5.12 -31.91 17.25
N PHE A 37 4.81 -31.69 15.95
CA PHE A 37 5.68 -30.94 15.03
C PHE A 37 6.14 -29.59 15.59
N ARG A 38 5.23 -28.87 16.26
CA ARG A 38 5.51 -27.54 16.83
C ARG A 38 6.52 -27.59 17.97
N THR A 39 6.55 -28.66 18.76
CA THR A 39 7.47 -28.81 19.90
C THR A 39 8.78 -29.49 19.49
N ARG A 40 8.71 -30.47 18.57
CA ARG A 40 9.89 -31.24 18.12
C ARG A 40 10.73 -30.51 17.08
N PHE A 41 10.09 -29.80 16.17
CA PHE A 41 10.75 -29.21 14.99
C PHE A 41 10.53 -27.69 14.88
N ASN A 42 9.82 -27.08 15.85
CA ASN A 42 9.48 -25.65 15.85
C ASN A 42 8.74 -25.18 14.57
N VAL A 43 8.00 -26.10 13.92
CA VAL A 43 7.18 -25.81 12.73
C VAL A 43 5.75 -26.30 12.90
N SER A 44 4.81 -25.68 12.22
CA SER A 44 3.39 -26.07 12.17
C SER A 44 3.07 -26.74 10.84
N VAL A 45 2.26 -27.79 10.88
CA VAL A 45 1.80 -28.47 9.66
C VAL A 45 0.65 -27.68 9.05
N VAL A 46 0.78 -27.34 7.77
CA VAL A 46 -0.18 -26.55 6.98
C VAL A 46 -0.97 -27.42 6.01
N GLY A 47 -0.41 -28.54 5.57
CA GLY A 47 -1.10 -29.43 4.67
C GLY A 47 -0.41 -30.77 4.50
N VAL A 48 -1.17 -31.74 4.03
CA VAL A 48 -0.65 -33.07 3.66
C VAL A 48 -1.05 -33.37 2.23
N TRP A 49 -0.06 -33.70 1.42
CA TRP A 49 -0.22 -34.17 0.07
C TRP A 49 0.00 -35.67 0.00
N ARG A 50 -1.05 -36.38 -0.44
CA ARG A 50 -1.03 -37.84 -0.60
C ARG A 50 -1.75 -38.25 -1.89
N LYS A 51 -1.09 -39.06 -2.74
CA LYS A 51 -1.68 -39.68 -3.95
C LYS A 51 -2.47 -38.68 -4.83
N ASN A 52 -1.87 -37.53 -5.12
CA ASN A 52 -2.49 -36.48 -5.95
C ASN A 52 -3.73 -35.79 -5.35
N ALA A 53 -3.98 -35.95 -4.05
CA ALA A 53 -5.00 -35.21 -3.32
C ALA A 53 -4.34 -34.37 -2.23
N TYR A 54 -4.73 -33.10 -2.16
CA TYR A 54 -4.25 -32.16 -1.15
C TYR A 54 -5.28 -32.03 -0.03
N ARG A 55 -4.80 -32.10 1.21
CA ARG A 55 -5.64 -31.90 2.39
C ARG A 55 -5.07 -30.76 3.20
N LEU A 56 -5.87 -29.70 3.35
CA LEU A 56 -5.58 -28.50 4.13
C LEU A 56 -6.33 -28.46 5.46
N THR A 57 -7.44 -29.18 5.58
CA THR A 57 -8.33 -29.09 6.74
C THR A 57 -8.35 -30.35 7.58
N ASN A 58 -8.63 -30.15 8.87
CA ASN A 58 -8.80 -31.20 9.87
C ASN A 58 -7.54 -32.09 9.98
N LEU A 59 -6.37 -31.44 9.89
CA LEU A 59 -5.06 -32.08 9.80
C LEU A 59 -4.71 -32.85 11.07
N ALA A 60 -5.17 -32.35 12.23
CA ALA A 60 -4.90 -32.95 13.54
C ALA A 60 -5.23 -34.46 13.63
N TYR A 61 -6.20 -34.93 12.86
CA TYR A 61 -6.69 -36.32 12.85
C TYR A 61 -6.20 -37.14 11.66
N VAL A 62 -5.29 -36.60 10.85
CA VAL A 62 -4.72 -37.31 9.71
C VAL A 62 -3.57 -38.20 10.21
N PRO A 63 -3.64 -39.53 9.99
CA PRO A 63 -2.50 -40.41 10.26
C PRO A 63 -1.45 -40.25 9.17
N LEU A 64 -0.21 -40.00 9.57
CA LEU A 64 0.94 -39.84 8.69
C LEU A 64 1.36 -41.19 8.09
N ARG A 65 1.77 -41.18 6.83
CA ARG A 65 2.28 -42.35 6.11
C ARG A 65 3.65 -42.05 5.53
N ALA A 66 4.45 -43.10 5.38
CA ALA A 66 5.71 -43.01 4.64
C ALA A 66 5.46 -42.49 3.21
N GLY A 67 6.28 -41.53 2.77
CA GLY A 67 6.15 -40.87 1.47
C GLY A 67 5.04 -39.81 1.39
N ASP A 68 4.41 -39.43 2.51
CA ASP A 68 3.58 -38.23 2.52
C ASP A 68 4.48 -36.99 2.37
N ARG A 69 4.08 -36.07 1.49
CA ARG A 69 4.66 -34.72 1.39
C ARG A 69 3.84 -33.80 2.29
N ILE A 70 4.50 -33.18 3.25
CA ILE A 70 3.87 -32.36 4.28
C ILE A 70 4.32 -30.93 4.07
N LEU A 71 3.36 -30.03 3.87
CA LEU A 71 3.62 -28.61 3.88
C LEU A 71 3.74 -28.16 5.33
N VAL A 72 4.89 -27.59 5.69
CA VAL A 72 5.16 -27.05 7.03
C VAL A 72 5.50 -25.56 6.93
N GLN A 73 5.18 -24.84 7.99
CA GLN A 73 5.43 -23.41 8.14
C GLN A 73 6.08 -23.15 9.48
N GLY A 74 7.14 -22.36 9.51
CA GLY A 74 7.84 -21.99 10.72
C GLY A 74 8.73 -20.79 10.53
N GLU A 75 9.49 -20.44 11.57
CA GLU A 75 10.52 -19.41 11.44
C GLU A 75 11.57 -19.82 10.39
N THR A 76 12.11 -18.86 9.65
CA THR A 76 13.09 -19.12 8.57
C THR A 76 14.26 -19.99 9.05
N GLU A 77 14.74 -19.78 10.27
CA GLU A 77 15.79 -20.60 10.88
C GLU A 77 15.31 -22.03 11.14
N ALA A 78 14.13 -22.20 11.75
CA ALA A 78 13.57 -23.52 12.06
C ALA A 78 13.33 -24.35 10.78
N VAL A 79 12.84 -23.70 9.72
CA VAL A 79 12.63 -24.34 8.42
C VAL A 79 13.96 -24.81 7.79
N ALA A 80 15.01 -24.00 7.90
CA ALA A 80 16.35 -24.38 7.43
C ALA A 80 16.96 -25.55 8.24
N GLU A 81 16.54 -25.74 9.49
CA GLU A 81 16.99 -26.86 10.31
C GLU A 81 16.29 -28.18 10.02
N LEU A 82 15.17 -28.18 9.27
CA LEU A 82 14.40 -29.39 8.97
C LEU A 82 15.21 -30.45 8.21
N GLU A 83 16.13 -30.04 7.33
CA GLU A 83 17.04 -30.95 6.62
C GLU A 83 17.94 -31.78 7.56
N LYS A 84 18.16 -31.32 8.79
CA LYS A 84 19.05 -31.99 9.76
C LYS A 84 18.36 -33.15 10.48
N PHE A 85 17.03 -33.25 10.43
CA PHE A 85 16.28 -34.27 11.15
C PHE A 85 16.13 -35.55 10.30
N ALA A 86 16.51 -36.70 10.89
CA ALA A 86 16.41 -38.00 10.23
C ALA A 86 14.95 -38.48 10.01
N ASP A 87 13.97 -37.79 10.60
CA ASP A 87 12.55 -38.04 10.42
C ASP A 87 12.06 -37.71 8.99
N PHE A 88 12.80 -36.88 8.24
CA PHE A 88 12.47 -36.44 6.89
C PHE A 88 13.49 -36.94 5.86
N SER A 89 13.00 -37.38 4.70
CA SER A 89 13.81 -37.86 3.57
C SER A 89 14.21 -36.73 2.61
N SER A 90 13.40 -35.68 2.56
CA SER A 90 13.70 -34.42 1.88
C SER A 90 13.03 -33.28 2.64
N ALA A 91 13.64 -32.10 2.60
CA ALA A 91 13.05 -30.85 3.08
C ALA A 91 13.43 -29.75 2.09
N GLN A 92 12.45 -29.17 1.39
CA GLN A 92 12.67 -28.14 0.39
C GLN A 92 11.92 -26.86 0.79
N PRO A 93 12.60 -25.74 1.03
CA PRO A 93 11.95 -24.45 1.20
C PRO A 93 11.17 -24.07 -0.06
N LEU A 94 9.95 -23.58 0.09
CA LEU A 94 9.09 -23.15 -1.01
C LEU A 94 9.12 -21.63 -1.15
N THR A 95 9.07 -21.15 -2.39
CA THR A 95 8.88 -19.73 -2.70
C THR A 95 7.39 -19.35 -2.68
N ASP A 96 7.11 -18.05 -2.51
CA ASP A 96 5.75 -17.48 -2.52
C ASP A 96 4.96 -17.80 -3.81
N GLU A 97 5.65 -17.95 -4.93
CA GLU A 97 5.06 -18.26 -6.24
C GLU A 97 4.66 -19.73 -6.33
N GLU A 98 5.54 -20.65 -5.91
CA GLU A 98 5.28 -22.09 -5.82
C GLU A 98 4.16 -22.41 -4.84
N LEU A 99 4.10 -21.70 -3.70
CA LEU A 99 3.04 -21.85 -2.71
C LEU A 99 1.65 -21.53 -3.31
N ARG A 100 1.56 -20.47 -4.11
CA ARG A 100 0.31 -20.03 -4.73
C ARG A 100 -0.14 -20.96 -5.86
N GLU A 101 0.79 -21.42 -6.69
CA GLU A 101 0.48 -22.32 -7.80
C GLU A 101 0.11 -23.74 -7.34
N GLN A 102 0.80 -24.27 -6.32
CA GLN A 102 0.60 -25.66 -5.88
C GLN A 102 -0.50 -25.81 -4.81
N TYR A 103 -0.71 -24.80 -3.95
CA TYR A 103 -1.46 -25.01 -2.71
C TYR A 103 -2.76 -24.20 -2.57
N SER A 104 -3.08 -23.30 -3.51
CA SER A 104 -4.39 -22.59 -3.58
C SER A 104 -4.94 -22.18 -2.22
N THR A 105 -4.09 -21.57 -1.39
CA THR A 105 -4.45 -21.24 -0.01
C THR A 105 -5.38 -20.03 -0.01
N ASP A 106 -6.69 -20.28 -0.05
CA ASP A 106 -7.77 -19.29 0.15
C ASP A 106 -7.92 -18.92 1.65
N GLU A 107 -6.91 -19.21 2.47
CA GLU A 107 -6.87 -18.87 3.90
C GLU A 107 -6.83 -17.35 4.06
N ARG A 108 -7.58 -16.86 5.04
CA ARG A 108 -7.64 -15.44 5.36
C ARG A 108 -7.08 -15.21 6.75
N LEU A 109 -6.26 -14.18 6.85
CA LEU A 109 -5.86 -13.61 8.12
C LEU A 109 -7.02 -12.80 8.72
N PHE A 110 -7.33 -13.08 9.98
CA PHE A 110 -8.32 -12.41 10.81
C PHE A 110 -7.65 -11.88 12.06
N VAL A 111 -8.15 -10.76 12.59
CA VAL A 111 -7.76 -10.30 13.93
C VAL A 111 -8.90 -10.49 14.89
N VAL A 112 -8.63 -11.17 16.00
CA VAL A 112 -9.58 -11.44 17.07
C VAL A 112 -9.04 -10.84 18.35
N ARG A 113 -9.84 -9.98 19.00
CA ARG A 113 -9.54 -9.52 20.36
C ARG A 113 -10.04 -10.53 21.35
N LEU A 114 -9.17 -10.93 22.29
CA LEU A 114 -9.55 -11.74 23.43
C LEU A 114 -10.29 -10.88 24.44
N PRO A 115 -11.55 -11.18 24.79
CA PRO A 115 -12.26 -10.44 25.83
C PRO A 115 -11.50 -10.47 27.15
N LYS A 116 -11.58 -9.38 27.94
CA LYS A 116 -10.88 -9.28 29.23
C LYS A 116 -11.27 -10.39 30.22
N HIS A 117 -12.47 -10.94 30.07
CA HIS A 117 -13.04 -12.00 30.91
C HIS A 117 -13.22 -13.33 30.17
N SER A 118 -12.46 -13.58 29.10
CA SER A 118 -12.53 -14.86 28.35
C SER A 118 -11.96 -16.02 29.17
N GLU A 119 -12.53 -17.22 29.05
CA GLU A 119 -11.95 -18.45 29.61
C GLU A 119 -10.58 -18.80 28.99
N LEU A 120 -10.29 -18.22 27.82
CA LEU A 120 -8.99 -18.33 27.18
C LEU A 120 -7.95 -17.39 27.80
N ALA A 121 -8.38 -16.37 28.56
CA ALA A 121 -7.46 -15.51 29.29
C ALA A 121 -6.82 -16.30 30.45
N ALA A 122 -5.49 -16.21 30.58
CA ALA A 122 -4.62 -17.02 31.44
C ALA A 122 -4.40 -18.49 30.99
N ALA A 123 -4.97 -18.93 29.87
CA ALA A 123 -4.63 -20.22 29.26
C ALA A 123 -3.39 -20.07 28.37
N THR A 124 -2.57 -21.13 28.27
CA THR A 124 -1.51 -21.18 27.27
C THR A 124 -2.10 -21.46 25.89
N LEU A 125 -1.44 -21.01 24.82
CA LEU A 125 -1.89 -21.22 23.44
C LEU A 125 -2.10 -22.70 23.08
N ALA A 126 -1.31 -23.61 23.67
CA ALA A 126 -1.52 -25.05 23.50
C ALA A 126 -2.75 -25.57 24.27
N LYS A 127 -3.11 -24.95 25.40
CA LYS A 127 -4.30 -25.33 26.19
C LYS A 127 -5.58 -24.67 25.70
N SER A 128 -5.49 -23.56 24.95
CA SER A 128 -6.65 -22.86 24.38
C SER A 128 -7.37 -23.69 23.32
N ARG A 129 -6.71 -24.72 22.75
CA ARG A 129 -7.23 -25.60 21.69
C ARG A 129 -7.74 -24.88 20.44
N LEU A 130 -7.36 -23.60 20.25
CA LEU A 130 -7.73 -22.81 19.07
C LEU A 130 -7.30 -23.51 17.78
N ALA A 131 -6.08 -24.05 17.76
CA ALA A 131 -5.56 -24.80 16.61
C ALA A 131 -6.20 -26.19 16.44
N ASP A 132 -6.53 -26.88 17.54
CA ASP A 132 -6.97 -28.28 17.51
C ASP A 132 -8.45 -28.44 17.17
N VAL A 133 -9.29 -27.46 17.55
CA VAL A 133 -10.75 -27.54 17.45
C VAL A 133 -11.28 -26.78 16.24
N PHE A 134 -10.63 -25.66 15.89
CA PHE A 134 -11.16 -24.72 14.91
C PHE A 134 -10.26 -24.53 13.69
N ASP A 135 -9.21 -25.35 13.54
CA ASP A 135 -8.19 -25.22 12.49
C ASP A 135 -7.57 -23.81 12.41
N PHE A 136 -7.62 -23.06 13.52
CA PHE A 136 -7.13 -21.70 13.59
C PHE A 136 -5.68 -21.64 14.00
N ARG A 137 -4.85 -21.08 13.12
CA ARG A 137 -3.45 -20.83 13.40
C ARG A 137 -3.26 -19.42 13.91
N VAL A 138 -2.82 -19.27 15.16
CA VAL A 138 -2.38 -17.96 15.66
C VAL A 138 -1.01 -17.64 15.06
N VAL A 139 -0.99 -16.70 14.12
CA VAL A 139 0.19 -16.22 13.39
C VAL A 139 0.95 -15.18 14.23
N ALA A 140 0.23 -14.32 14.96
CA ALA A 140 0.84 -13.34 15.84
C ALA A 140 -0.08 -12.95 17.01
N ILE A 141 0.51 -12.45 18.09
CA ILE A 141 -0.18 -11.85 19.24
C ILE A 141 0.30 -10.42 19.37
N PHE A 142 -0.63 -9.49 19.51
CA PHE A 142 -0.35 -8.11 19.81
C PHE A 142 -0.86 -7.77 21.21
N ARG A 143 0.06 -7.36 22.10
CA ARG A 143 -0.18 -7.03 23.51
C ARG A 143 0.56 -5.74 23.85
N ASP A 144 -0.15 -4.73 24.34
CA ASP A 144 0.43 -3.47 24.83
C ASP A 144 1.48 -2.84 23.90
N GLY A 145 1.21 -2.79 22.59
CA GLY A 145 2.17 -2.21 21.62
C GLY A 145 3.22 -3.19 21.09
N LYS A 146 3.33 -4.39 21.68
CA LYS A 146 4.31 -5.41 21.32
C LYS A 146 3.69 -6.48 20.42
N LEU A 147 4.33 -6.72 19.27
CA LEU A 147 3.99 -7.81 18.37
C LEU A 147 4.88 -9.04 18.63
N THR A 148 4.27 -10.15 19.01
CA THR A 148 4.89 -11.47 19.10
C THR A 148 4.46 -12.29 17.88
N VAL A 149 5.36 -12.50 16.92
CA VAL A 149 5.12 -13.33 15.73
C VAL A 149 5.39 -14.80 16.07
N MET A 150 4.58 -15.71 15.56
CA MET A 150 4.62 -17.15 15.86
C MET A 150 4.76 -17.44 17.37
N PRO A 151 3.78 -17.02 18.20
CA PRO A 151 3.81 -17.32 19.64
C PRO A 151 4.01 -18.83 19.87
N ARG A 152 4.81 -19.19 20.87
CA ARG A 152 5.02 -20.60 21.21
C ARG A 152 3.78 -21.17 21.91
N GLY A 153 3.67 -22.51 21.97
CA GLY A 153 2.52 -23.18 22.58
C GLY A 153 2.38 -22.91 24.09
N ASP A 154 3.45 -22.51 24.76
CA ASP A 154 3.51 -22.12 26.17
C ASP A 154 3.21 -20.63 26.40
N GLU A 155 3.02 -19.83 25.34
CA GLU A 155 2.64 -18.42 25.47
C GLU A 155 1.27 -18.33 26.16
N VAL A 156 1.22 -17.59 27.26
CA VAL A 156 0.00 -17.36 28.04
C VAL A 156 -0.79 -16.24 27.39
N LEU A 157 -2.04 -16.52 27.02
CA LEU A 157 -2.95 -15.52 26.49
C LEU A 157 -3.46 -14.62 27.62
N GLU A 158 -3.51 -13.32 27.39
CA GLU A 158 -4.02 -12.34 28.35
C GLU A 158 -5.32 -11.70 27.84
N GLY A 159 -6.23 -11.40 28.76
CA GLY A 159 -7.47 -10.72 28.42
C GLY A 159 -7.17 -9.33 27.85
N GLY A 160 -7.59 -9.08 26.61
CA GLY A 160 -7.26 -7.88 25.85
C GLY A 160 -6.29 -8.12 24.69
N ASP A 161 -5.65 -9.29 24.62
CA ASP A 161 -4.74 -9.68 23.54
C ASP A 161 -5.42 -9.59 22.17
N LEU A 162 -4.65 -9.20 21.17
CA LEU A 162 -5.07 -9.18 19.78
C LEU A 162 -4.38 -10.32 19.03
N LEU A 163 -5.15 -11.34 18.69
CA LEU A 163 -4.66 -12.53 18.01
C LEU A 163 -4.85 -12.35 16.51
N LEU A 164 -3.75 -12.37 15.76
CA LEU A 164 -3.77 -12.56 14.33
C LEU A 164 -3.90 -14.06 14.06
N ILE A 165 -5.01 -14.46 13.49
CA ILE A 165 -5.40 -15.84 13.25
C ILE A 165 -5.54 -16.08 11.77
N GLU A 166 -5.02 -17.19 11.28
CA GLU A 166 -5.20 -17.67 9.93
C GLU A 166 -6.15 -18.88 9.96
N GLY A 167 -7.16 -18.87 9.09
CA GLY A 167 -8.11 -19.97 8.96
C GLY A 167 -9.24 -19.68 7.99
N GLN A 168 -10.31 -20.48 8.04
CA GLN A 168 -11.49 -20.33 7.18
C GLN A 168 -12.58 -19.49 7.84
N HIS A 169 -13.41 -18.84 7.02
CA HIS A 169 -14.44 -17.92 7.51
C HIS A 169 -15.54 -18.61 8.34
N GLU A 170 -15.89 -19.85 7.97
CA GLU A 170 -16.99 -20.61 8.59
C GLU A 170 -16.68 -20.97 10.06
N ASP A 171 -15.41 -21.23 10.39
CA ASP A 171 -14.98 -21.61 11.73
C ASP A 171 -14.98 -20.41 12.71
N LEU A 172 -14.98 -19.17 12.20
CA LEU A 172 -14.86 -17.96 13.01
C LEU A 172 -16.19 -17.62 13.69
N ASP A 173 -17.30 -17.88 13.00
CA ASP A 173 -18.64 -17.77 13.56
C ASP A 173 -18.91 -18.86 14.62
N VAL A 174 -18.31 -20.05 14.45
CA VAL A 174 -18.36 -21.14 15.44
C VAL A 174 -17.55 -20.77 16.70
N LEU A 175 -16.36 -20.17 16.54
CA LEU A 175 -15.57 -19.64 17.65
C LEU A 175 -16.36 -18.60 18.47
N ARG A 176 -17.07 -17.70 17.78
CA ARG A 176 -17.92 -16.68 18.42
C ARG A 176 -19.07 -17.32 19.20
N GLY A 177 -19.78 -18.29 18.60
CA GLY A 177 -20.88 -18.98 19.26
C GLY A 177 -20.47 -19.82 20.47
N LEU A 178 -19.24 -20.34 20.50
CA LEU A 178 -18.72 -21.13 21.62
C LEU A 178 -18.16 -20.29 22.77
N GLN A 179 -17.73 -19.05 22.53
CA GLN A 179 -17.42 -18.08 23.58
C GLN A 179 -18.69 -17.48 24.23
N GLU A 180 -19.88 -17.72 23.66
CA GLU A 180 -21.20 -17.35 24.20
C GLU A 180 -21.95 -18.53 24.86
N LEU A 181 -21.32 -19.70 25.03
CA LEU A 181 -21.96 -20.88 25.62
C LEU A 181 -21.44 -21.15 27.04
N ASP A 182 -22.04 -20.46 28.01
CA ASP A 182 -22.49 -21.15 29.21
C ASP A 182 -23.92 -20.68 29.54
N ILE A 183 -24.87 -21.59 29.38
CA ILE A 183 -26.28 -21.37 29.74
C ILE A 183 -26.38 -21.67 31.23
N ASP A 184 -26.31 -20.64 32.08
CA ASP A 184 -27.23 -20.56 33.20
C ASP A 184 -27.51 -19.13 33.72
N THR A 185 -28.81 -18.95 33.95
CA THR A 185 -29.64 -17.85 34.46
C THR A 185 -29.06 -16.53 35.04
N LYS A 186 -29.60 -15.43 34.45
CA LYS A 186 -29.87 -14.08 35.00
C LYS A 186 -28.70 -13.11 35.24
N VAL A 187 -28.43 -12.20 34.29
CA VAL A 187 -28.11 -10.77 34.58
C VAL A 187 -28.58 -9.85 33.43
N SER A 188 -29.02 -8.65 33.82
CA SER A 188 -29.74 -7.57 33.12
C SER A 188 -29.17 -7.03 31.79
N PRO A 189 -30.03 -6.48 30.89
CA PRO A 189 -29.66 -6.06 29.53
C PRO A 189 -29.20 -4.60 29.45
N HIS A 190 -28.16 -4.19 30.19
CA HIS A 190 -27.63 -2.82 30.08
C HIS A 190 -26.15 -2.74 30.47
N LEU A 191 -25.23 -3.30 29.67
CA LEU A 191 -23.80 -2.92 29.62
C LEU A 191 -23.12 -3.74 28.51
N GLY A 192 -22.46 -3.09 27.55
CA GLY A 192 -21.52 -3.76 26.63
C GLY A 192 -21.90 -3.85 25.14
N ALA A 193 -22.43 -2.79 24.53
CA ALA A 193 -22.66 -2.73 23.07
C ALA A 193 -21.37 -2.54 22.23
N LEU A 194 -20.21 -3.04 22.67
CA LEU A 194 -18.90 -2.84 22.01
C LEU A 194 -18.01 -4.10 21.94
N GLU A 195 -18.55 -5.31 22.15
CA GLU A 195 -17.72 -6.53 22.24
C GLU A 195 -17.78 -7.47 21.02
N SER A 196 -18.40 -7.08 19.91
CA SER A 196 -18.58 -7.96 18.73
C SER A 196 -18.33 -7.31 17.36
N GLU A 197 -17.70 -6.13 17.31
CA GLU A 197 -17.38 -5.46 16.04
C GLU A 197 -16.21 -6.16 15.31
N ARG A 198 -16.35 -6.33 13.99
CA ARG A 198 -15.31 -6.92 13.13
C ARG A 198 -14.09 -5.96 13.09
N LEU A 199 -13.09 -6.23 13.91
CA LEU A 199 -11.81 -5.55 13.83
C LEU A 199 -11.10 -5.97 12.54
N THR A 200 -10.64 -4.97 11.79
CA THR A 200 -9.93 -5.16 10.52
C THR A 200 -8.57 -4.49 10.62
N LEU A 201 -7.57 -5.03 9.91
CA LEU A 201 -6.27 -4.37 9.75
C LEU A 201 -6.24 -3.56 8.47
N MET A 202 -5.62 -2.39 8.52
CA MET A 202 -5.43 -1.50 7.39
C MET A 202 -4.02 -0.90 7.40
N ASP A 203 -3.38 -0.95 6.24
CA ASP A 203 -2.10 -0.30 6.02
C ASP A 203 -2.32 1.13 5.54
N ALA A 204 -1.70 2.09 6.22
CA ALA A 204 -1.69 3.49 5.84
C ALA A 204 -0.27 4.07 5.98
N THR A 205 0.08 5.04 5.15
CA THR A 205 1.23 5.91 5.38
C THR A 205 0.73 7.32 5.68
N LEU A 206 1.57 8.15 6.28
CA LEU A 206 1.24 9.56 6.47
C LEU A 206 1.32 10.32 5.15
N ASP A 207 0.37 11.24 4.93
CA ASP A 207 0.48 12.20 3.84
C ASP A 207 1.70 13.12 4.06
N PRO A 208 2.47 13.51 3.03
CA PRO A 208 3.59 14.44 3.19
C PRO A 208 3.21 15.80 3.82
N ARG A 209 1.94 16.20 3.76
CA ARG A 209 1.42 17.41 4.38
C ARG A 209 0.70 17.15 5.70
N SER A 210 0.79 15.92 6.21
CA SER A 210 0.11 15.48 7.42
C SER A 210 0.54 16.32 8.62
N SER A 211 -0.44 16.75 9.40
CA SER A 211 -0.22 17.46 10.66
C SER A 211 0.25 16.54 11.80
N LEU A 212 0.31 15.23 11.53
CA LEU A 212 0.66 14.18 12.48
C LEU A 212 2.18 13.88 12.49
N ALA A 213 2.89 14.27 11.43
CA ALA A 213 4.34 14.08 11.35
C ALA A 213 5.07 14.83 12.48
N GLY A 214 5.98 14.13 13.16
CA GLY A 214 6.79 14.65 14.27
C GLY A 214 6.15 14.53 15.66
N LYS A 215 4.86 14.19 15.77
CA LYS A 215 4.17 13.94 17.04
C LYS A 215 4.39 12.51 17.51
N THR A 216 4.32 12.27 18.81
CA THR A 216 4.39 10.90 19.35
C THR A 216 3.04 10.20 19.20
N VAL A 217 3.04 8.87 19.11
CA VAL A 217 1.79 8.09 19.06
C VAL A 217 0.93 8.34 20.30
N GLY A 218 1.54 8.48 21.47
CA GLY A 218 0.87 8.82 22.73
C GLY A 218 0.22 10.21 22.70
N GLU A 219 0.86 11.21 22.08
CA GLU A 219 0.24 12.54 21.90
C GLU A 219 -0.97 12.51 20.96
N LEU A 220 -0.96 11.58 20.00
CA LEU A 220 -2.01 11.47 18.97
C LEU A 220 -3.26 10.74 19.45
N ASN A 221 -3.13 9.89 20.48
CA ASN A 221 -4.23 9.13 21.07
C ASN A 221 -5.18 8.50 20.04
N PHE A 222 -4.64 7.66 19.16
CA PHE A 222 -5.38 7.05 18.04
C PHE A 222 -6.73 6.43 18.46
N ARG A 223 -6.76 5.81 19.65
CA ARG A 223 -7.97 5.20 20.21
C ARG A 223 -9.07 6.21 20.47
N GLU A 224 -8.77 7.34 21.09
CA GLU A 224 -9.76 8.35 21.47
C GLU A 224 -10.15 9.21 20.27
N ARG A 225 -9.18 9.58 19.43
CA ARG A 225 -9.40 10.49 18.31
C ARG A 225 -10.08 9.83 17.13
N TYR A 226 -9.68 8.60 16.80
CA TYR A 226 -10.12 7.91 15.58
C TYR A 226 -10.92 6.64 15.87
N GLY A 227 -10.94 6.15 17.11
CA GLY A 227 -11.58 4.87 17.44
C GLY A 227 -10.80 3.66 16.90
N ILE A 228 -9.50 3.81 16.65
CA ILE A 228 -8.61 2.77 16.10
C ILE A 228 -7.35 2.64 16.95
N GLU A 229 -6.68 1.50 16.87
CA GLU A 229 -5.42 1.22 17.52
C GLU A 229 -4.29 1.16 16.48
N LEU A 230 -3.12 1.69 16.84
CA LEU A 230 -1.90 1.51 16.05
C LEU A 230 -1.26 0.18 16.48
N ALA A 231 -1.28 -0.80 15.58
CA ALA A 231 -0.74 -2.13 15.81
C ALA A 231 0.76 -2.24 15.45
N GLY A 232 1.31 -1.29 14.72
CA GLY A 232 2.73 -1.30 14.39
C GLY A 232 3.14 -0.15 13.49
N ILE A 233 4.44 0.18 13.54
CA ILE A 233 5.08 1.13 12.64
C ILE A 233 6.21 0.40 11.92
N TRP A 234 6.29 0.58 10.61
CA TRP A 234 7.35 0.07 9.76
C TRP A 234 8.11 1.23 9.15
N ARG A 235 9.43 1.24 9.37
CA ARG A 235 10.33 2.32 8.95
C ARG A 235 11.61 1.73 8.37
N GLU A 236 12.04 2.27 7.23
CA GLU A 236 13.31 1.89 6.57
C GLU A 236 13.50 0.37 6.41
N GLY A 237 12.41 -0.38 6.13
CA GLY A 237 12.51 -1.83 5.88
C GLY A 237 12.51 -2.72 7.12
N GLY A 238 12.20 -2.18 8.31
CA GLY A 238 12.05 -2.98 9.53
C GLY A 238 10.94 -2.46 10.47
N PRO A 239 10.52 -3.28 11.46
CA PRO A 239 9.56 -2.84 12.46
C PRO A 239 10.24 -1.88 13.44
N VAL A 240 9.53 -0.80 13.79
CA VAL A 240 9.94 0.11 14.87
C VAL A 240 9.64 -0.55 16.23
N GLY A 241 10.43 -0.21 17.25
CA GLY A 241 10.59 -0.95 18.50
C GLY A 241 9.33 -1.23 19.34
N ALA A 242 9.55 -1.88 20.50
CA ALA A 242 8.49 -2.49 21.30
C ALA A 242 7.57 -1.50 22.05
N ASP A 243 7.96 -0.24 22.19
CA ASP A 243 7.16 0.79 22.87
C ASP A 243 6.73 1.87 21.86
N LEU A 244 5.58 1.62 21.23
CA LEU A 244 5.07 2.51 20.18
C LEU A 244 4.58 3.85 20.73
N ALA A 245 4.27 3.98 22.03
CA ALA A 245 3.63 5.17 22.58
C ALA A 245 4.56 6.40 22.53
N ASP A 246 5.85 6.19 22.76
CA ASP A 246 6.87 7.24 22.75
C ASP A 246 7.47 7.50 21.35
N GLU A 247 7.15 6.64 20.38
CA GLU A 247 7.68 6.76 19.03
C GLU A 247 7.09 7.97 18.30
N ARG A 248 7.98 8.77 17.68
CA ARG A 248 7.58 9.90 16.84
C ARG A 248 7.30 9.40 15.44
N LEU A 249 6.12 9.74 14.93
CA LEU A 249 5.73 9.44 13.56
C LEU A 249 6.54 10.27 12.56
N GLN A 250 7.02 9.62 11.49
CA GLN A 250 7.79 10.24 10.41
C GLN A 250 7.11 10.05 9.05
N ILE A 251 7.34 10.99 8.14
CA ILE A 251 6.87 10.84 6.76
C ILE A 251 7.57 9.65 6.13
N GLY A 252 6.80 8.75 5.52
CA GLY A 252 7.28 7.48 4.97
C GLY A 252 7.14 6.30 5.93
N ASP A 253 6.70 6.51 7.17
CA ASP A 253 6.29 5.41 8.04
C ASP A 253 5.06 4.69 7.47
N ALA A 254 5.16 3.38 7.37
CA ALA A 254 4.01 2.52 7.12
C ALA A 254 3.38 2.12 8.46
N LEU A 255 2.14 2.54 8.67
CA LEU A 255 1.34 2.32 9.86
C LEU A 255 0.39 1.15 9.64
N LEU A 256 0.41 0.20 10.57
CA LEU A 256 -0.57 -0.87 10.64
C LEU A 256 -1.66 -0.47 11.63
N LEU A 257 -2.85 -0.18 11.13
CA LEU A 257 -3.98 0.31 11.91
C LEU A 257 -5.01 -0.80 12.12
N LEU A 258 -5.53 -0.91 13.33
CA LEU A 258 -6.53 -1.88 13.72
C LEU A 258 -7.78 -1.17 14.23
N GLY A 259 -8.95 -1.50 13.70
CA GLY A 259 -10.19 -0.92 14.18
C GLY A 259 -11.42 -1.49 13.50
N PRO A 260 -12.63 -1.04 13.92
CA PRO A 260 -13.85 -1.40 13.23
C PRO A 260 -13.80 -0.97 11.76
N HIS A 261 -14.36 -1.79 10.87
CA HIS A 261 -14.34 -1.54 9.43
C HIS A 261 -14.85 -0.14 9.06
N GLU A 262 -15.93 0.31 9.69
CA GLU A 262 -16.53 1.64 9.47
C GLU A 262 -15.58 2.78 9.87
N ARG A 263 -14.85 2.63 10.98
CA ARG A 263 -13.89 3.64 11.46
C ARG A 263 -12.66 3.73 10.56
N LEU A 264 -12.17 2.59 10.08
CA LEU A 264 -11.05 2.55 9.14
C LEU A 264 -11.43 3.07 7.76
N GLN A 265 -12.67 2.85 7.30
CA GLN A 265 -13.19 3.48 6.09
C GLN A 265 -13.20 5.01 6.21
N LEU A 266 -13.62 5.55 7.36
CA LEU A 266 -13.58 7.00 7.60
C LEU A 266 -12.16 7.58 7.57
N LEU A 267 -11.15 6.79 7.93
CA LEU A 267 -9.75 7.18 7.78
C LEU A 267 -9.31 7.30 6.31
N SER A 268 -10.04 6.67 5.38
CA SER A 268 -9.75 6.76 3.94
C SER A 268 -9.98 8.14 3.37
N ASP A 269 -10.86 8.90 4.02
CA ASP A 269 -11.23 10.25 3.63
C ASP A 269 -10.46 11.31 4.43
N ASP A 270 -9.61 10.91 5.39
CA ASP A 270 -8.81 11.83 6.20
C ASP A 270 -7.54 12.27 5.42
N PRO A 271 -7.31 13.59 5.25
CA PRO A 271 -6.19 14.11 4.48
C PRO A 271 -4.81 13.87 5.11
N ASP A 272 -4.74 13.51 6.40
CA ASP A 272 -3.48 13.22 7.09
C ASP A 272 -2.93 11.83 6.75
N PHE A 273 -3.72 10.95 6.12
CA PHE A 273 -3.36 9.57 5.79
C PHE A 273 -3.47 9.25 4.30
N LEU A 274 -2.57 8.40 3.83
CA LEU A 274 -2.58 7.80 2.51
C LEU A 274 -2.72 6.28 2.66
N ILE A 275 -3.86 5.73 2.28
CA ILE A 275 -4.10 4.29 2.42
C ILE A 275 -3.32 3.50 1.38
N LEU A 276 -2.53 2.54 1.86
CA LEU A 276 -1.73 1.63 1.05
C LEU A 276 -2.60 0.48 0.50
N THR A 277 -3.54 -0.01 1.31
CA THR A 277 -4.49 -1.06 0.92
C THR A 277 -5.92 -0.64 1.22
N PRO A 278 -6.71 -0.21 0.22
CA PRO A 278 -8.09 0.17 0.44
C PRO A 278 -8.89 -1.04 0.93
N LEU A 279 -9.50 -0.91 2.11
CA LEU A 279 -10.39 -1.92 2.67
C LEU A 279 -11.54 -2.17 1.69
N GLY A 280 -11.69 -3.42 1.25
CA GLY A 280 -12.91 -3.86 0.58
C GLY A 280 -13.29 -3.10 -0.70
N ARG A 281 -12.32 -2.54 -1.46
CA ARG A 281 -12.66 -2.12 -2.82
C ARG A 281 -13.11 -3.34 -3.61
N GLU A 282 -14.40 -3.41 -3.90
CA GLU A 282 -14.96 -4.38 -4.84
C GLU A 282 -14.06 -4.38 -6.09
N PRO A 283 -13.64 -5.57 -6.58
CA PRO A 283 -12.86 -5.63 -7.79
C PRO A 283 -13.61 -4.85 -8.89
N PRO A 284 -12.92 -3.94 -9.60
CA PRO A 284 -13.60 -3.05 -10.55
C PRO A 284 -14.36 -3.90 -11.57
N ASP A 285 -15.66 -3.62 -11.75
CA ASP A 285 -16.50 -4.35 -12.70
C ASP A 285 -15.91 -4.20 -14.11
N THR A 286 -15.19 -5.25 -14.53
CA THR A 286 -14.38 -5.21 -15.75
C THR A 286 -15.25 -5.41 -16.99
N ARG A 287 -16.55 -5.71 -16.83
CA ARG A 287 -17.48 -5.94 -17.93
C ARG A 287 -17.62 -4.71 -18.85
N ARG A 288 -17.55 -3.50 -18.29
CA ARG A 288 -17.69 -2.24 -19.04
C ARG A 288 -16.35 -1.59 -19.41
N ALA A 289 -15.23 -2.17 -19.00
CA ALA A 289 -13.89 -1.70 -19.35
C ALA A 289 -13.63 -1.53 -20.86
N PRO A 290 -14.00 -2.47 -21.76
CA PRO A 290 -13.77 -2.27 -23.19
C PRO A 290 -14.58 -1.11 -23.77
N LEU A 291 -15.80 -0.89 -23.27
CA LEU A 291 -16.65 0.23 -23.69
C LEU A 291 -16.05 1.56 -23.22
N ALA A 292 -15.62 1.65 -21.97
CA ALA A 292 -14.94 2.83 -21.44
C ALA A 292 -13.66 3.16 -22.23
N ALA A 293 -12.86 2.13 -22.55
CA ALA A 293 -11.66 2.29 -23.38
C ALA A 293 -11.99 2.77 -24.80
N ALA A 294 -13.05 2.24 -25.42
CA ALA A 294 -13.51 2.69 -26.73
C ALA A 294 -13.96 4.15 -26.72
N ILE A 295 -14.69 4.58 -25.68
CA ILE A 295 -15.11 5.98 -25.51
C ILE A 295 -13.88 6.89 -25.36
N MET A 296 -12.93 6.52 -24.50
CA MET A 296 -11.69 7.28 -24.31
C MET A 296 -10.91 7.40 -25.63
N LEU A 297 -10.76 6.30 -26.36
CA LEU A 297 -10.08 6.29 -27.65
C LEU A 297 -10.79 7.20 -28.66
N ALA A 298 -12.13 7.16 -28.73
CA ALA A 298 -12.91 8.01 -29.61
C ALA A 298 -12.74 9.50 -29.27
N VAL A 299 -12.71 9.86 -27.98
CA VAL A 299 -12.43 11.23 -27.53
C VAL A 299 -11.04 11.67 -27.97
N VAL A 300 -10.02 10.85 -27.70
CA VAL A 300 -8.62 11.17 -28.07
C VAL A 300 -8.47 11.33 -29.58
N LEU A 301 -8.99 10.39 -30.38
CA LEU A 301 -8.91 10.47 -31.84
C LEU A 301 -9.67 11.67 -32.41
N SER A 302 -10.83 12.02 -31.83
CA SER A 302 -11.60 13.19 -32.23
C SER A 302 -10.83 14.50 -31.99
N VAL A 303 -10.18 14.61 -30.84
CA VAL A 303 -9.35 15.78 -30.49
C VAL A 303 -8.09 15.84 -31.37
N MET A 304 -7.41 14.71 -31.58
CA MET A 304 -6.21 14.64 -32.43
C MET A 304 -6.51 14.97 -33.90
N ALA A 305 -7.68 14.57 -34.41
CA ALA A 305 -8.14 14.92 -35.75
C ALA A 305 -8.63 16.37 -35.86
N GLY A 306 -8.72 17.11 -34.75
CA GLY A 306 -9.17 18.50 -34.70
C GLY A 306 -10.68 18.69 -34.88
N TYR A 307 -11.49 17.63 -34.72
CA TYR A 307 -12.95 17.73 -34.90
C TYR A 307 -13.65 18.52 -33.80
N ALA A 308 -13.12 18.50 -32.57
CA ALA A 308 -13.68 19.23 -31.44
C ALA A 308 -12.58 19.66 -30.46
N PRO A 309 -12.74 20.83 -29.80
CA PRO A 309 -11.88 21.21 -28.68
C PRO A 309 -11.94 20.17 -27.56
N ILE A 310 -10.82 19.93 -26.88
CA ILE A 310 -10.70 18.93 -25.82
C ILE A 310 -11.75 19.08 -24.72
N ALA A 311 -12.11 20.32 -24.36
CA ALA A 311 -13.12 20.60 -23.34
C ALA A 311 -14.50 20.04 -23.74
N VAL A 312 -14.90 20.22 -25.01
CA VAL A 312 -16.19 19.72 -25.51
C VAL A 312 -16.14 18.21 -25.65
N ALA A 313 -15.08 17.67 -26.25
CA ALA A 313 -14.92 16.24 -26.46
C ALA A 313 -14.91 15.44 -25.13
N ALA A 314 -14.23 15.96 -24.10
CA ALA A 314 -14.18 15.34 -22.78
C ALA A 314 -15.55 15.34 -22.07
N VAL A 315 -16.30 16.45 -22.13
CA VAL A 315 -17.65 16.53 -21.52
C VAL A 315 -18.62 15.58 -22.23
N VAL A 316 -18.56 15.50 -23.56
CA VAL A 316 -19.38 14.56 -24.33
C VAL A 316 -19.00 13.11 -23.99
N GLY A 317 -17.71 12.79 -23.94
CA GLY A 317 -17.23 11.45 -23.56
C GLY A 317 -17.67 11.04 -22.17
N CYS A 318 -17.53 11.93 -21.18
CA CYS A 318 -18.01 11.72 -19.81
C CYS A 318 -19.53 11.49 -19.79
N THR A 319 -20.29 12.30 -20.52
CA THR A 319 -21.74 12.14 -20.66
C THR A 319 -22.11 10.76 -21.22
N ILE A 320 -21.42 10.30 -22.27
CA ILE A 320 -21.62 8.97 -22.84
C ILE A 320 -21.27 7.88 -21.82
N MET A 321 -20.20 8.02 -21.03
CA MET A 321 -19.86 7.07 -19.97
C MET A 321 -20.97 6.95 -18.91
N VAL A 322 -21.61 8.06 -18.54
CA VAL A 322 -22.75 8.04 -17.60
C VAL A 322 -23.99 7.42 -18.25
N LEU A 323 -24.31 7.78 -19.50
CA LEU A 323 -25.47 7.22 -20.23
C LEU A 323 -25.34 5.72 -20.50
N THR A 324 -24.12 5.23 -20.74
CA THR A 324 -23.81 3.80 -20.91
C THR A 324 -23.67 3.07 -19.58
N GLY A 325 -23.78 3.78 -18.46
CA GLY A 325 -23.65 3.27 -17.10
C GLY A 325 -22.27 2.71 -16.77
N CYS A 326 -21.22 3.12 -17.51
CA CYS A 326 -19.84 2.85 -17.12
C CYS A 326 -19.52 3.47 -15.76
N LEU A 327 -20.17 4.60 -15.44
CA LEU A 327 -20.08 5.31 -14.17
C LEU A 327 -21.48 5.79 -13.76
N ASN A 328 -21.77 5.79 -12.45
CA ASN A 328 -22.95 6.48 -11.92
C ASN A 328 -22.65 7.99 -11.70
N MET A 329 -23.70 8.80 -11.47
CA MET A 329 -23.55 10.26 -11.33
C MET A 329 -22.65 10.66 -10.14
N GLU A 330 -22.76 9.93 -9.02
CA GLU A 330 -21.93 10.20 -7.83
C GLU A 330 -20.45 9.91 -8.08
N GLN A 331 -20.14 8.79 -8.74
CA GLN A 331 -18.79 8.43 -9.16
C GLN A 331 -18.23 9.45 -10.15
N ALA A 332 -19.04 9.92 -11.10
CA ALA A 332 -18.64 10.96 -12.04
C ALA A 332 -18.28 12.27 -11.32
N TYR A 333 -19.09 12.71 -10.35
CA TYR A 333 -18.77 13.89 -9.53
C TYR A 333 -17.53 13.70 -8.66
N ARG A 334 -17.36 12.51 -8.05
CA ARG A 334 -16.16 12.17 -7.25
C ARG A 334 -14.89 12.10 -8.08
N ALA A 335 -14.99 11.76 -9.36
CA ALA A 335 -13.86 11.70 -10.28
C ALA A 335 -13.35 13.10 -10.69
N ILE A 336 -14.10 14.16 -10.44
CA ILE A 336 -13.67 15.54 -10.72
C ILE A 336 -12.69 15.98 -9.64
N ASP A 337 -11.43 16.23 -10.02
CA ASP A 337 -10.44 16.86 -9.15
C ASP A 337 -10.71 18.37 -9.04
N TRP A 338 -11.62 18.73 -8.13
CA TRP A 338 -11.96 20.12 -7.85
C TRP A 338 -10.74 20.96 -7.45
N ARG A 339 -9.76 20.35 -6.77
CA ARG A 339 -8.56 21.05 -6.34
C ARG A 339 -7.72 21.47 -7.54
N ALA A 340 -7.56 20.61 -8.54
CA ALA A 340 -6.87 20.97 -9.78
C ALA A 340 -7.59 22.09 -10.53
N ILE A 341 -8.92 22.04 -10.62
CA ILE A 341 -9.73 23.08 -11.28
C ILE A 341 -9.56 24.43 -10.57
N PHE A 342 -9.74 24.49 -9.25
CA PHE A 342 -9.58 25.72 -8.48
C PHE A 342 -8.14 26.24 -8.49
N LEU A 343 -7.15 25.35 -8.51
CA LEU A 343 -5.75 25.72 -8.66
C LEU A 343 -5.50 26.41 -10.00
N ILE A 344 -5.91 25.79 -11.13
CA ILE A 344 -5.74 26.38 -12.46
C ILE A 344 -6.50 27.71 -12.55
N ALA A 345 -7.76 27.74 -12.08
CA ALA A 345 -8.60 28.93 -12.09
C ALA A 345 -8.01 30.08 -11.25
N GLY A 346 -7.44 29.78 -10.08
CA GLY A 346 -6.81 30.78 -9.20
C GLY A 346 -5.44 31.27 -9.71
N MET A 347 -4.75 30.43 -10.48
CA MET A 347 -3.45 30.78 -11.03
C MET A 347 -3.55 31.65 -12.30
N LEU A 348 -4.67 31.63 -13.03
CA LEU A 348 -4.91 32.55 -14.14
C LEU A 348 -4.81 34.04 -13.69
N PRO A 349 -5.51 34.50 -12.62
CA PRO A 349 -5.32 35.83 -12.04
C PRO A 349 -3.90 36.10 -11.51
N LEU A 350 -3.21 35.10 -10.97
CA LEU A 350 -1.83 35.27 -10.52
C LEU A 350 -0.90 35.53 -11.72
N GLY A 351 -1.09 34.79 -12.81
CA GLY A 351 -0.35 34.99 -14.06
C GLY A 351 -0.57 36.39 -14.63
N THR A 352 -1.82 36.88 -14.66
CA THR A 352 -2.11 38.25 -15.09
C THR A 352 -1.48 39.27 -14.15
N ALA A 353 -1.57 39.08 -12.82
CA ALA A 353 -0.93 39.97 -11.86
C ALA A 353 0.60 40.00 -12.01
N MET A 354 1.25 38.86 -12.30
CA MET A 354 2.68 38.81 -12.57
C MET A 354 3.08 39.51 -13.87
N GLN A 355 2.23 39.48 -14.90
CA GLN A 355 2.41 40.24 -16.13
C GLN A 355 2.23 41.74 -15.87
N ASP A 356 1.14 42.13 -15.21
CA ASP A 356 0.79 43.53 -14.91
C ASP A 356 1.80 44.21 -13.97
N THR A 357 2.34 43.47 -13.00
CA THR A 357 3.40 43.98 -12.08
C THR A 357 4.78 43.99 -12.72
N GLY A 358 4.96 43.37 -13.89
CA GLY A 358 6.25 43.21 -14.54
C GLY A 358 7.16 42.16 -13.88
N ALA A 359 6.68 41.41 -12.89
CA ALA A 359 7.47 40.37 -12.22
C ALA A 359 7.89 39.25 -13.19
N ALA A 360 7.00 38.85 -14.11
CA ALA A 360 7.31 37.86 -15.14
C ALA A 360 8.42 38.37 -16.09
N ALA A 361 8.33 39.63 -16.52
CA ALA A 361 9.34 40.26 -17.37
C ALA A 361 10.69 40.43 -16.66
N TYR A 362 10.69 40.75 -15.35
CA TYR A 362 11.91 40.79 -14.54
C TYR A 362 12.61 39.44 -14.48
N LEU A 363 11.86 38.36 -14.19
CA LEU A 363 12.41 37.01 -14.12
C LEU A 363 12.89 36.52 -15.50
N ALA A 364 12.12 36.77 -16.56
CA ALA A 364 12.53 36.47 -17.92
C ALA A 364 13.82 37.25 -18.30
N GLY A 365 13.90 38.53 -17.94
CA GLY A 365 15.09 39.36 -18.13
C GLY A 365 16.33 38.78 -17.45
N GLN A 366 16.23 38.32 -16.20
CA GLN A 366 17.35 37.63 -15.53
C GLN A 366 17.81 36.39 -16.30
N VAL A 367 16.88 35.56 -16.78
CA VAL A 367 17.23 34.37 -17.58
C VAL A 367 17.89 34.78 -18.90
N MET A 368 17.37 35.83 -19.56
CA MET A 368 17.91 36.35 -20.81
C MET A 368 19.29 37.00 -20.65
N ASP A 369 19.54 37.70 -19.54
CA ASP A 369 20.84 38.29 -19.23
C ASP A 369 21.92 37.21 -19.05
N LEU A 370 21.55 36.08 -18.41
CA LEU A 370 22.47 34.97 -18.20
C LEU A 370 22.67 34.08 -19.45
N LEU A 371 21.61 33.82 -20.21
CA LEU A 371 21.59 32.75 -21.23
C LEU A 371 21.22 33.22 -22.64
N GLY A 372 20.64 34.40 -22.81
CA GLY A 372 20.06 34.88 -24.07
C GLY A 372 21.06 35.01 -25.21
N ASN A 373 22.30 35.42 -24.91
CA ASN A 373 23.38 35.53 -25.91
C ASN A 373 23.81 34.17 -26.49
N ALA A 374 23.50 33.05 -25.82
CA ALA A 374 23.83 31.71 -26.27
C ALA A 374 22.74 31.09 -27.16
N GLY A 375 21.61 31.79 -27.36
CA GLY A 375 20.50 31.37 -28.22
C GLY A 375 19.32 30.72 -27.47
N PRO A 376 18.30 30.24 -28.19
CA PRO A 376 17.03 29.79 -27.60
C PRO A 376 17.13 28.48 -26.82
N TRP A 377 17.99 27.55 -27.24
CA TRP A 377 18.15 26.26 -26.56
C TRP A 377 18.73 26.40 -25.14
N PRO A 378 19.79 27.19 -24.90
CA PRO A 378 20.27 27.48 -23.54
C PRO A 378 19.20 28.09 -22.62
N VAL A 379 18.35 28.98 -23.14
CA VAL A 379 17.23 29.57 -22.38
C VAL A 379 16.23 28.48 -21.97
N ILE A 380 15.82 27.63 -22.92
CA ILE A 380 14.91 26.50 -22.66
C ILE A 380 15.52 25.51 -21.65
N MET A 381 16.81 25.21 -21.77
CA MET A 381 17.54 24.34 -20.84
C MET A 381 17.58 24.94 -19.43
N GLY A 382 17.87 26.24 -19.32
CA GLY A 382 17.89 26.95 -18.04
C GLY A 382 16.52 26.93 -17.35
N LEU A 383 15.45 27.21 -18.10
CA LEU A 383 14.08 27.15 -17.60
C LEU A 383 13.66 25.72 -17.21
N TYR A 384 14.09 24.71 -17.97
CA TYR A 384 13.88 23.30 -17.62
C TYR A 384 14.54 22.97 -16.28
N VAL A 385 15.83 23.30 -16.11
CA VAL A 385 16.58 22.99 -14.89
C VAL A 385 15.97 23.71 -13.69
N LEU A 386 15.62 24.98 -13.85
CA LEU A 386 14.94 25.75 -12.80
C LEU A 386 13.61 25.10 -12.38
N THR A 387 12.82 24.65 -13.37
CA THR A 387 11.57 23.92 -13.12
C THR A 387 11.86 22.61 -12.38
N ALA A 388 12.78 21.79 -12.89
CA ALA A 388 13.11 20.50 -12.27
C ALA A 388 13.56 20.67 -10.80
N MET A 389 14.37 21.68 -10.49
CA MET A 389 14.74 21.98 -9.10
C MET A 389 13.54 22.43 -8.26
N ALA A 390 12.67 23.28 -8.80
CA ALA A 390 11.49 23.76 -8.10
C ALA A 390 10.46 22.65 -7.79
N THR A 391 10.41 21.57 -8.59
CA THR A 391 9.54 20.41 -8.32
C THR A 391 9.84 19.70 -6.99
N MET A 392 11.04 19.89 -6.44
CA MET A 392 11.42 19.26 -5.17
C MET A 392 10.59 19.80 -4.00
N VAL A 393 10.03 21.00 -4.13
CA VAL A 393 9.31 21.73 -3.07
C VAL A 393 7.89 22.09 -3.50
N ILE A 394 7.70 22.42 -4.78
CA ILE A 394 6.44 22.93 -5.32
C ILE A 394 5.68 21.80 -6.03
N PRO A 395 4.37 21.63 -5.77
CA PRO A 395 3.56 20.66 -6.51
C PRO A 395 3.61 20.91 -8.01
N THR A 396 3.74 19.84 -8.80
CA THR A 396 3.95 19.88 -10.25
C THR A 396 2.93 20.75 -10.98
N ALA A 397 1.64 20.61 -10.65
CA ALA A 397 0.56 21.41 -11.23
C ALA A 397 0.71 22.93 -10.93
N ALA A 398 1.06 23.30 -9.70
CA ALA A 398 1.26 24.71 -9.34
C ALA A 398 2.50 25.29 -10.04
N LEU A 399 3.55 24.48 -10.17
CA LEU A 399 4.80 24.88 -10.78
C LEU A 399 4.65 25.19 -12.28
N VAL A 400 3.95 24.34 -13.04
CA VAL A 400 3.72 24.58 -14.48
C VAL A 400 3.01 25.91 -14.69
N VAL A 401 2.00 26.22 -13.87
CA VAL A 401 1.27 27.49 -14.03
C VAL A 401 2.12 28.69 -13.62
N LEU A 402 2.94 28.58 -12.58
CA LEU A 402 3.89 29.64 -12.18
C LEU A 402 4.94 29.91 -13.26
N MET A 403 5.44 28.86 -13.92
CA MET A 403 6.46 29.00 -14.97
C MET A 403 5.86 29.51 -16.29
N SER A 404 4.58 29.25 -16.58
CA SER A 404 3.95 29.59 -17.86
C SER A 404 4.09 31.08 -18.25
N PRO A 405 3.79 32.08 -17.39
CA PRO A 405 4.00 33.50 -17.73
C PRO A 405 5.45 33.86 -18.02
N ILE A 406 6.41 33.27 -17.29
CA ILE A 406 7.85 33.52 -17.46
C ILE A 406 8.30 33.03 -18.85
N VAL A 407 7.80 31.87 -19.26
CA VAL A 407 8.10 31.25 -20.56
C VAL A 407 7.50 32.03 -21.70
N LEU A 408 6.24 32.42 -21.56
CA LEU A 408 5.56 33.23 -22.56
C LEU A 408 6.30 34.54 -22.79
N SER A 409 6.76 35.21 -21.71
CA SER A 409 7.57 36.42 -21.81
C SER A 409 8.93 36.16 -22.46
N ALA A 410 9.67 35.15 -21.99
CA ALA A 410 11.00 34.84 -22.53
C ALA A 410 10.97 34.46 -24.02
N MET A 411 9.97 33.69 -24.45
CA MET A 411 9.82 33.31 -25.86
C MET A 411 9.35 34.48 -26.72
N ALA A 412 8.47 35.35 -26.19
CA ALA A 412 8.07 36.58 -26.87
C ALA A 412 9.26 37.53 -27.09
N ASP A 413 10.13 37.70 -26.09
CA ASP A 413 11.35 38.53 -26.20
C ASP A 413 12.32 38.00 -27.27
N MET A 414 12.31 36.68 -27.51
CA MET A 414 13.09 36.03 -28.57
C MET A 414 12.38 35.98 -29.93
N GLY A 415 11.12 36.40 -30.01
CA GLY A 415 10.30 36.30 -31.24
C GLY A 415 9.94 34.87 -31.64
N LEU A 416 9.90 33.94 -30.67
CA LEU A 416 9.64 32.51 -30.89
C LEU A 416 8.28 32.09 -30.35
N GLN A 417 7.68 31.09 -30.99
CA GLN A 417 6.45 30.46 -30.49
C GLN A 417 6.73 29.69 -29.18
N PRO A 418 5.89 29.83 -28.16
CA PRO A 418 6.17 29.31 -26.82
C PRO A 418 5.99 27.80 -26.69
N GLU A 419 5.36 27.13 -27.67
CA GLU A 419 4.95 25.72 -27.59
C GLU A 419 6.10 24.78 -27.22
N THR A 420 7.27 24.99 -27.82
CA THR A 420 8.47 24.16 -27.58
C THR A 420 8.96 24.30 -26.14
N ALA A 421 9.03 25.53 -25.64
CA ALA A 421 9.49 25.82 -24.28
C ALA A 421 8.47 25.39 -23.22
N MET A 422 7.18 25.54 -23.52
CA MET A 422 6.09 25.05 -22.65
C MET A 422 6.13 23.53 -22.53
N MET A 423 6.39 22.81 -23.63
CA MET A 423 6.56 21.36 -23.59
C MET A 423 7.78 20.95 -22.76
N ALA A 424 8.91 21.66 -22.89
CA ALA A 424 10.08 21.41 -22.07
C ALA A 424 9.77 21.49 -20.57
N ILE A 425 8.98 22.48 -20.16
CA ILE A 425 8.60 22.70 -18.76
C ILE A 425 7.56 21.71 -18.28
N ALA A 426 6.60 21.33 -19.12
CA ALA A 426 5.67 20.24 -18.81
C ALA A 426 6.44 18.93 -18.53
N MET A 427 7.46 18.63 -19.34
CA MET A 427 8.34 17.48 -19.14
C MET A 427 9.21 17.62 -17.88
N ALA A 428 9.77 18.80 -17.61
CA ALA A 428 10.55 19.07 -16.40
C ALA A 428 9.71 18.89 -15.12
N ALA A 429 8.48 19.43 -15.13
CA ALA A 429 7.54 19.30 -14.02
C ALA A 429 7.10 17.85 -13.80
N SER A 430 7.01 17.05 -14.86
CA SER A 430 6.67 15.62 -14.79
C SER A 430 7.84 14.75 -14.32
N ALA A 431 9.09 15.20 -14.52
CA ALA A 431 10.31 14.48 -14.16
C ALA A 431 10.66 14.59 -12.66
N SER A 432 9.68 14.44 -11.78
CA SER A 432 9.78 14.63 -10.33
C SER A 432 10.28 13.37 -9.61
N PHE A 433 11.48 12.90 -9.97
CA PHE A 433 12.06 11.65 -9.45
C PHE A 433 12.92 11.86 -8.20
N ALA A 434 13.52 13.05 -8.05
CA ALA A 434 14.54 13.31 -7.04
C ALA A 434 14.00 13.59 -5.62
N SER A 435 12.67 13.59 -5.43
CA SER A 435 12.05 13.82 -4.13
C SER A 435 10.82 12.94 -3.95
N PRO A 436 10.69 12.21 -2.81
CA PRO A 436 9.49 11.45 -2.51
C PRO A 436 8.28 12.35 -2.24
N ILE A 437 8.51 13.57 -1.75
CA ILE A 437 7.47 14.54 -1.39
C ILE A 437 6.78 15.14 -2.63
N SER A 438 7.46 15.11 -3.77
CA SER A 438 6.99 15.74 -5.01
C SER A 438 5.71 15.10 -5.57
N HIS A 439 5.49 13.80 -5.35
CA HIS A 439 4.34 13.07 -5.86
C HIS A 439 3.84 12.01 -4.86
N PRO A 440 2.54 11.95 -4.53
CA PRO A 440 2.00 11.00 -3.54
C PRO A 440 2.35 9.53 -3.82
N ALA A 441 2.42 9.15 -5.10
CA ALA A 441 2.81 7.80 -5.53
C ALA A 441 4.22 7.39 -5.01
N ASN A 442 5.17 8.32 -4.94
CA ASN A 442 6.52 8.01 -4.46
C ASN A 442 6.51 7.69 -2.96
N ILE A 443 5.70 8.41 -2.18
CA ILE A 443 5.57 8.13 -0.73
C ILE A 443 4.86 6.81 -0.46
N LEU A 444 3.82 6.48 -1.23
CA LEU A 444 3.11 5.20 -1.13
C LEU A 444 4.05 4.00 -1.32
N VAL A 445 5.10 4.13 -2.12
CA VAL A 445 6.10 3.08 -2.35
C VAL A 445 7.26 3.16 -1.36
N MET A 446 7.58 4.36 -0.85
CA MET A 446 8.70 4.58 0.06
C MET A 446 8.63 3.73 1.33
N GLY A 447 7.48 3.73 2.02
CA GLY A 447 7.30 2.97 3.27
C GLY A 447 7.38 1.45 3.08
N PRO A 448 6.48 0.84 2.30
CA PRO A 448 6.50 -0.61 2.05
C PRO A 448 7.76 -1.10 1.35
N GLY A 449 8.35 -0.29 0.48
CA GLY A 449 9.59 -0.61 -0.25
C GLY A 449 10.85 -0.44 0.58
N GLY A 450 10.77 0.11 1.80
CA GLY A 450 11.93 0.35 2.66
C GLY A 450 12.91 1.40 2.12
N TYR A 451 12.48 2.28 1.21
CA TYR A 451 13.34 3.30 0.62
C TYR A 451 13.55 4.47 1.57
N ARG A 452 14.77 5.02 1.58
CA ARG A 452 15.13 6.23 2.32
C ARG A 452 15.04 7.45 1.41
N PHE A 453 14.91 8.63 2.01
CA PHE A 453 14.90 9.88 1.23
C PHE A 453 16.15 10.03 0.35
N ILE A 454 17.31 9.60 0.83
CA ILE A 454 18.56 9.64 0.07
C ILE A 454 18.55 8.73 -1.17
N ASP A 455 17.77 7.65 -1.16
CA ASP A 455 17.67 6.73 -2.30
C ASP A 455 16.97 7.39 -3.48
N TYR A 456 15.94 8.20 -3.21
CA TYR A 456 15.26 9.02 -4.22
C TYR A 456 16.18 10.06 -4.83
N ILE A 457 17.03 10.71 -4.04
CA ILE A 457 18.02 11.67 -4.58
C ILE A 457 19.06 10.92 -5.43
N LYS A 458 19.59 9.80 -4.90
CA LYS A 458 20.68 9.04 -5.52
C LYS A 458 20.30 8.46 -6.87
N VAL A 459 19.07 7.97 -7.02
CA VAL A 459 18.56 7.39 -8.27
C VAL A 459 17.83 8.44 -9.12
N GLY A 460 17.09 9.34 -8.48
CA GLY A 460 16.27 10.34 -9.15
C GLY A 460 17.07 11.40 -9.88
N ILE A 461 18.18 11.91 -9.31
CA ILE A 461 19.00 12.92 -10.00
C ILE A 461 19.58 12.37 -11.32
N PRO A 462 20.26 11.19 -11.35
CA PRO A 462 20.70 10.59 -12.61
C PRO A 462 19.57 10.39 -13.62
N LEU A 463 18.39 9.95 -13.16
CA LEU A 463 17.24 9.75 -14.03
C LEU A 463 16.71 11.06 -14.60
N THR A 464 16.61 12.12 -13.79
CA THR A 464 16.25 13.47 -14.25
C THR A 464 17.25 13.98 -15.29
N VAL A 465 18.54 13.70 -15.15
CA VAL A 465 19.55 14.05 -16.18
C VAL A 465 19.33 13.28 -17.48
N VAL A 466 19.04 11.97 -17.40
CA VAL A 466 18.73 11.17 -18.60
C VAL A 466 17.49 11.71 -19.31
N VAL A 467 16.43 12.03 -18.56
CA VAL A 467 15.20 12.61 -19.11
C VAL A 467 15.48 13.99 -19.70
N PHE A 468 16.26 14.84 -19.03
CA PHE A 468 16.71 16.12 -19.56
C PHE A 468 17.40 15.98 -20.92
N ILE A 469 18.40 15.10 -21.02
CA ILE A 469 19.12 14.86 -22.29
C ILE A 469 18.15 14.36 -23.36
N THR A 470 17.28 13.41 -23.01
CA THR A 470 16.29 12.83 -23.94
C THR A 470 15.33 13.90 -24.46
N VAL A 471 14.81 14.74 -23.57
CA VAL A 471 13.91 15.85 -23.91
C VAL A 471 14.61 16.86 -24.81
N MET A 472 15.86 17.22 -24.52
CA MET A 472 16.62 18.18 -25.35
C MET A 472 16.98 17.64 -26.74
N VAL A 473 17.12 16.31 -26.89
CA VAL A 473 17.35 15.68 -28.20
C VAL A 473 16.05 15.54 -29.01
N LEU A 474 14.93 15.22 -28.36
CA LEU A 474 13.65 14.96 -29.03
C LEU A 474 12.85 16.23 -29.32
N LEU A 475 12.93 17.26 -28.47
CA LEU A 475 12.21 18.53 -28.66
C LEU A 475 12.45 19.14 -30.06
N PRO A 476 13.69 19.30 -30.54
CA PRO A 476 13.93 19.87 -31.87
C PRO A 476 13.28 19.06 -33.01
N MET A 477 13.11 17.75 -32.83
CA MET A 477 12.55 16.86 -33.85
C MET A 477 11.02 16.88 -33.87
N LEU A 478 10.40 16.98 -32.69
CA LEU A 478 8.94 16.91 -32.53
C LEU A 478 8.28 18.30 -32.54
N TRP A 479 8.94 19.29 -31.93
CA TRP A 479 8.52 20.70 -31.87
C TRP A 479 9.69 21.60 -32.31
N PRO A 480 9.92 21.73 -33.63
CA PRO A 480 10.93 22.65 -34.13
C PRO A 480 10.56 24.09 -33.75
N LEU A 481 11.56 24.88 -33.35
CA LEU A 481 11.37 26.29 -33.01
C LEU A 481 10.81 27.04 -34.22
N ALA A 482 9.57 27.53 -34.08
CA ALA A 482 8.92 28.34 -35.08
C ALA A 482 8.96 29.81 -34.66
N PRO A 483 9.33 30.74 -35.56
CA PRO A 483 9.17 32.16 -35.30
C PRO A 483 7.67 32.52 -35.16
N VAL A 484 7.37 33.55 -34.38
CA VAL A 484 6.00 34.09 -34.30
C VAL A 484 5.62 34.65 -35.68
N PRO A 485 4.50 34.22 -36.30
CA PRO A 485 4.05 34.81 -37.55
C PRO A 485 3.72 36.30 -37.30
N GLY A 486 4.38 37.18 -38.06
CA GLY A 486 4.29 38.64 -37.93
C GLY A 486 2.99 39.23 -38.45
#